data_AF-A0A7S3UMS3-F1
#
_entry.id   AF-A0A7S3UMS3-F1
#
_cell.length_a   1.000
_cell.length_b   1.000
_cell.length_c   1.000
_cell.angle_alpha   90.00
_cell.angle_beta   90.00
_cell.angle_gamma   90.00
#
_symmetry.space_group_name_H-M   'P 1'
#
loop_
_entity.id
_entity.type
_entity.pdbx_description
1 polymer ?
#
loop_
_entity_poly.entity_id
_entity_poly.type
_entity_poly.pdbx_seq_one_letter_code
_entity_poly.pdbx_strand_id
1 'polypeptide(L)'
;FLRVVAIEPPLESKHYSAEALANNFRPTNILGETYRNYENSSRQSIVEANYKRQHENMTVQRVRQLHKKWLEFNHGEYTIMEILHKLDDFVDESDPDVDIPNS
;
A
#
# COMPACT_ATOMS: atom_id res chain seq x y z
N PHE A 1 -19.14 12.32 8.92
CA PHE A 1 -19.65 11.43 7.86
C PHE A 1 -19.46 12.11 6.52
N LEU A 2 -18.51 11.64 5.70
CA LEU A 2 -18.45 12.04 4.29
C LEU A 2 -19.60 11.35 3.56
N ARG A 3 -20.59 12.12 3.14
CA ARG A 3 -21.66 11.65 2.28
C ARG A 3 -21.13 11.69 0.85
N VAL A 4 -20.57 10.59 0.38
CA VAL A 4 -20.14 10.46 -1.02
C VAL A 4 -21.42 10.32 -1.85
N VAL A 5 -21.81 11.41 -2.53
CA VAL A 5 -22.86 11.36 -3.54
C VAL A 5 -22.19 10.94 -4.84
N ALA A 6 -22.42 9.70 -5.26
CA ALA A 6 -22.00 9.23 -6.57
C ALA A 6 -22.83 9.96 -7.64
N ILE A 7 -22.19 10.78 -8.47
CA ILE A 7 -22.81 11.48 -9.61
C ILE A 7 -22.52 10.73 -10.93
N GLU A 8 -21.72 9.67 -10.92
CA GLU A 8 -21.30 8.97 -12.14
C GLU A 8 -22.11 7.70 -12.44
N PRO A 9 -22.37 7.40 -13.74
CA PRO A 9 -23.00 6.14 -14.15
C PRO A 9 -22.18 4.93 -13.67
N PRO A 10 -22.81 3.76 -13.47
CA PRO A 10 -22.10 2.56 -13.02
C PRO A 10 -20.98 2.22 -14.02
N LEU A 11 -19.76 2.08 -13.48
CA LEU A 11 -18.58 1.69 -14.24
C LEU A 11 -18.85 0.34 -14.92
N GLU A 12 -18.71 0.30 -16.24
CA GLU A 12 -18.84 -0.93 -17.04
C GLU A 12 -17.77 -1.94 -16.59
N SER A 13 -18.18 -3.16 -16.24
CA SER A 13 -17.26 -4.19 -15.77
C SER A 13 -16.38 -4.67 -16.92
N LYS A 14 -15.11 -4.24 -16.92
CA LYS A 14 -14.10 -4.78 -17.84
C LYS A 14 -13.81 -6.24 -17.46
N HIS A 15 -14.43 -7.18 -18.17
CA HIS A 15 -14.07 -8.59 -18.11
C HIS A 15 -12.83 -8.83 -18.97
N TYR A 16 -11.68 -8.97 -18.33
CA TYR A 16 -10.44 -9.38 -19.01
C TYR A 16 -10.44 -10.91 -19.16
N SER A 17 -10.16 -11.41 -20.36
CA SER A 17 -9.95 -12.85 -20.55
C SER A 17 -8.68 -13.31 -19.82
N ALA A 18 -8.65 -14.55 -19.36
CA ALA A 18 -7.46 -15.14 -18.74
C ALA A 18 -6.25 -15.08 -19.69
N GLU A 19 -6.49 -15.24 -20.99
CA GLU A 19 -5.48 -15.11 -22.05
C GLU A 19 -4.93 -13.69 -22.15
N ALA A 20 -5.78 -12.66 -22.05
CA ALA A 20 -5.35 -11.26 -22.05
C ALA A 20 -4.53 -10.92 -20.79
N LEU A 21 -4.87 -11.50 -19.64
CA LEU A 21 -4.09 -11.33 -18.41
C LEU A 21 -2.73 -12.03 -18.51
N ALA A 22 -2.69 -13.25 -19.04
CA ALA A 22 -1.45 -14.01 -19.24
C ALA A 22 -0.49 -13.30 -20.22
N ASN A 23 -1.02 -12.76 -21.33
CA ASN A 23 -0.21 -12.08 -22.34
C ASN A 23 0.37 -10.74 -21.86
N ASN A 24 -0.25 -10.09 -20.89
CA ASN A 24 0.19 -8.80 -20.36
C ASN A 24 0.99 -8.91 -19.05
N PHE A 25 1.12 -10.12 -18.50
CA PHE A 25 1.89 -10.34 -17.29
C PHE A 25 3.39 -10.27 -17.60
N ARG A 26 4.10 -9.37 -16.91
CA ARG A 26 5.56 -9.37 -16.89
C ARG A 26 6.02 -10.24 -15.72
N PRO A 27 6.91 -11.23 -15.92
CA PRO A 27 7.35 -12.13 -14.86
C PRO A 27 8.32 -11.49 -13.85
N THR A 28 8.82 -10.30 -14.14
CA THR A 28 9.76 -9.54 -13.31
C THR A 28 9.25 -8.13 -13.05
N ASN A 29 9.67 -7.56 -11.91
CA ASN A 29 9.35 -6.19 -11.51
C ASN A 29 10.04 -5.15 -12.42
N ILE A 30 9.81 -3.86 -12.16
CA ILE A 30 10.40 -2.75 -12.94
C ILE A 30 11.94 -2.73 -12.93
N LEU A 31 12.57 -3.38 -11.94
CA LEU A 31 14.01 -3.50 -11.78
C LEU A 31 14.57 -4.76 -12.47
N GLY A 32 13.72 -5.60 -13.06
CA GLY A 32 14.10 -6.87 -13.67
C GLY A 32 14.30 -8.01 -12.67
N GLU A 33 13.95 -7.79 -11.39
CA GLU A 33 14.03 -8.80 -10.34
C GLU A 33 12.72 -9.61 -10.26
N THR A 34 12.78 -10.78 -9.63
CA THR A 34 11.58 -11.53 -9.30
C THR A 34 10.76 -10.77 -8.26
N TYR A 35 9.45 -10.69 -8.45
CA TYR A 35 8.57 -10.03 -7.49
C TYR A 35 8.72 -10.61 -6.08
N ARG A 36 8.61 -9.75 -5.08
CA ARG A 36 8.56 -10.10 -3.65
C ARG A 36 9.78 -10.91 -3.20
N ASN A 37 10.97 -10.55 -3.70
CA ASN A 37 12.21 -11.16 -3.25
C ASN A 37 12.63 -10.62 -1.87
N TYR A 38 12.41 -11.40 -0.81
CA TYR A 38 12.82 -11.06 0.56
C TYR A 38 14.14 -11.69 1.00
N GLU A 39 14.94 -12.20 0.06
CA GLU A 39 16.25 -12.81 0.38
C GLU A 39 17.41 -11.94 -0.10
N ASN A 40 17.33 -11.41 -1.33
CA ASN A 40 18.43 -10.71 -1.99
C ASN A 40 17.95 -9.51 -2.81
N SER A 41 16.98 -8.74 -2.31
CA SER A 41 16.55 -7.50 -3.00
C SER A 41 17.51 -6.35 -2.77
N SER A 42 17.49 -5.38 -3.68
CA SER A 42 18.20 -4.10 -3.52
C SER A 42 17.77 -3.33 -2.25
N ARG A 43 16.53 -3.54 -1.76
CA ARG A 43 15.95 -2.89 -0.57
C ARG A 43 15.98 -3.75 0.70
N GLN A 44 16.66 -4.89 0.68
CA GLN A 44 16.60 -5.92 1.73
C GLN A 44 16.78 -5.36 3.15
N SER A 45 17.80 -4.53 3.37
CA SER A 45 18.12 -3.99 4.69
C SER A 45 16.99 -3.14 5.32
N ILE A 46 16.27 -2.38 4.49
CA ILE A 46 15.16 -1.52 4.93
C ILE A 46 13.95 -2.40 5.27
N VAL A 47 13.62 -3.33 4.38
CA VAL A 47 12.50 -4.26 4.52
C VAL A 47 12.68 -5.13 5.77
N GLU A 48 13.87 -5.69 5.97
CA GLU A 48 14.21 -6.47 7.18
C GLU A 48 14.08 -5.64 8.46
N ALA A 49 14.61 -4.42 8.47
CA ALA A 49 14.53 -3.55 9.64
C ALA A 49 13.08 -3.19 9.98
N ASN A 50 12.25 -2.94 8.96
CA ASN A 50 10.83 -2.68 9.13
C ASN A 50 10.11 -3.90 9.74
N TYR A 51 10.24 -5.08 9.13
CA TYR A 51 9.58 -6.29 9.63
C TYR A 51 10.07 -6.72 11.00
N LYS A 52 11.38 -6.60 11.28
CA LYS A 52 11.93 -6.86 12.61
C LYS A 52 11.28 -5.96 13.67
N ARG A 53 11.24 -4.65 13.42
CA ARG A 53 10.59 -3.69 14.32
C ARG A 53 9.10 -4.02 14.50
N GLN A 54 8.41 -4.39 13.42
CA GLN A 54 7.02 -4.78 13.48
C GLN A 54 6.82 -6.01 14.37
N HIS A 55 7.57 -7.08 14.14
CA HIS A 55 7.46 -8.33 14.90
C HIS A 55 7.81 -8.15 16.38
N GLU A 56 8.77 -7.29 16.71
CA GLU A 56 9.14 -7.00 18.10
C GLU A 56 8.09 -6.15 18.84
N ASN A 57 7.43 -5.21 18.14
CA ASN A 57 6.62 -4.18 18.79
C ASN A 57 5.09 -4.36 18.65
N MET A 58 4.61 -5.18 17.71
CA MET A 58 3.18 -5.41 17.46
C MET A 58 2.55 -6.36 18.49
N THR A 59 2.44 -5.90 19.73
CA THR A 59 1.76 -6.63 20.82
C THR A 59 0.27 -6.32 20.88
N VAL A 60 -0.52 -7.15 21.56
CA VAL A 60 -1.96 -6.90 21.80
C VAL A 60 -2.18 -5.54 22.49
N GLN A 61 -1.32 -5.19 23.45
CA GLN A 61 -1.38 -3.88 24.11
C GLN A 61 -1.15 -2.74 23.12
N ARG A 62 -0.15 -2.87 22.25
CA ARG A 62 0.16 -1.87 21.22
C ARG A 62 -1.01 -1.68 20.26
N VAL A 63 -1.61 -2.76 19.78
CA VAL A 63 -2.78 -2.71 18.87
C VAL A 63 -3.96 -2.02 19.55
N ARG A 64 -4.25 -2.36 20.82
CA ARG A 64 -5.33 -1.68 21.59
C ARG A 64 -5.08 -0.17 21.74
N GLN A 65 -3.83 0.24 21.96
CA GLN A 65 -3.46 1.66 22.03
C GLN A 65 -3.62 2.36 20.68
N LEU A 66 -3.20 1.71 19.59
CA LEU A 66 -3.37 2.25 18.23
C LEU A 66 -4.85 2.39 17.87
N HIS A 67 -5.69 1.42 18.22
CA HIS A 67 -7.15 1.51 18.03
C HIS A 67 -7.72 2.71 18.78
N LYS A 68 -7.38 2.86 20.07
CA LYS A 68 -7.83 4.02 20.85
C LYS A 68 -7.38 5.34 20.23
N LYS A 69 -6.14 5.41 19.75
CA LYS A 69 -5.58 6.62 19.13
C LYS A 69 -6.30 6.97 17.82
N TRP A 70 -6.33 6.04 16.87
CA TRP A 70 -6.67 6.37 15.48
C TRP A 70 -8.17 6.29 15.16
N LEU A 71 -8.95 5.53 15.93
CA LEU A 71 -10.41 5.42 15.70
C LEU A 71 -11.22 6.60 16.25
N GLU A 72 -10.56 7.62 16.80
CA GLU A 72 -11.19 8.89 17.18
C GLU A 72 -11.42 9.81 15.95
N PHE A 73 -10.74 9.55 14.83
CA PHE A 73 -10.84 10.32 13.57
C PHE A 73 -10.68 11.85 13.72
N ASN A 74 -9.98 12.29 14.76
CA ASN A 74 -9.72 13.70 15.09
C ASN A 74 -8.31 14.17 14.65
N HIS A 75 -7.68 13.44 13.73
CA HIS A 75 -6.27 13.65 13.33
C HIS A 75 -6.13 14.59 12.12
N GLY A 76 -7.24 14.91 11.47
CA GLY A 76 -7.32 15.85 10.36
C GLY A 76 -8.61 15.66 9.55
N GLU A 77 -8.96 16.67 8.77
CA GLU A 77 -10.08 16.64 7.83
C GLU A 77 -9.54 16.92 6.43
N TYR A 78 -9.75 15.98 5.51
CA TYR A 78 -9.22 16.01 4.16
C TYR A 78 -10.24 15.41 3.18
N THR A 79 -10.24 15.89 1.95
CA THR A 79 -10.87 15.24 0.81
C THR A 79 -10.05 14.03 0.35
N ILE A 80 -10.66 13.14 -0.45
CA ILE A 80 -9.97 11.96 -0.98
C ILE A 80 -8.74 12.37 -1.81
N MET A 81 -8.85 13.39 -2.66
CA MET A 81 -7.74 13.85 -3.49
C MET A 81 -6.60 14.46 -2.66
N GLU A 82 -6.91 15.16 -1.57
CA GLU A 82 -5.88 15.69 -0.67
C GLU A 82 -5.11 14.58 0.04
N ILE A 83 -5.76 13.47 0.40
CA ILE A 83 -5.08 12.31 0.97
C ILE A 83 -4.22 11.61 -0.08
N LEU A 84 -4.68 11.49 -1.33
CA LEU A 84 -3.87 10.91 -2.40
C LEU A 84 -2.59 11.72 -2.64
N HIS A 85 -2.68 13.05 -2.68
CA HIS A 85 -1.48 13.89 -2.78
C HIS A 85 -0.55 13.76 -1.56
N LYS A 86 -1.06 13.40 -0.38
CA LYS A 86 -0.20 13.11 0.78
C LYS A 86 0.59 11.80 0.63
N LEU A 87 0.11 10.87 -0.18
CA LEU A 87 0.82 9.63 -0.49
C LEU A 87 1.95 9.85 -1.50
N ASP A 88 1.96 10.98 -2.22
CA ASP A 88 3.07 11.37 -3.12
C ASP A 88 4.41 11.51 -2.36
N ASP A 89 4.36 11.85 -1.08
CA ASP A 89 5.54 12.03 -0.23
C ASP A 89 5.87 10.76 0.59
N PHE A 90 5.13 9.67 0.42
CA PHE A 90 5.27 8.46 1.22
C PHE A 90 5.75 7.27 0.38
N VAL A 91 6.88 6.69 0.78
CA VAL A 91 7.44 5.46 0.20
C VAL A 91 7.23 4.31 1.19
N ASP A 92 6.73 3.17 0.73
CA ASP A 92 6.54 1.99 1.58
C ASP A 92 7.87 1.26 1.83
N GLU A 93 8.35 1.29 3.07
CA GLU A 93 9.57 0.61 3.51
C GLU A 93 9.42 -0.92 3.61
N SER A 94 8.19 -1.45 3.61
CA SER A 94 7.92 -2.88 3.69
C SER A 94 8.00 -3.58 2.33
N ASP A 95 7.91 -2.83 1.24
CA ASP A 95 7.88 -3.38 -0.11
C ASP A 95 9.31 -3.54 -0.68
N PRO A 96 9.72 -4.78 -1.04
CA PRO A 96 11.03 -5.02 -1.65
C PRO A 96 11.10 -4.62 -3.13
N ASP A 97 9.96 -4.43 -3.80
CA ASP A 97 9.90 -4.23 -5.26
C ASP A 97 9.83 -2.77 -5.69
N VAL A 98 9.42 -1.84 -4.80
CA VAL A 98 9.15 -0.44 -5.16
C VAL A 98 9.82 0.56 -4.22
N ASP A 99 10.42 1.59 -4.82
CA ASP A 99 11.01 2.77 -4.16
C ASP A 99 10.40 4.09 -4.69
N ILE A 100 9.14 4.02 -5.12
CA ILE A 100 8.40 5.16 -5.65
C ILE A 100 7.33 5.59 -4.62
N PRO A 101 6.82 6.82 -4.74
CA PRO A 101 5.66 7.25 -3.98
C PRO A 101 4.48 6.27 -4.06
N ASN A 102 3.70 6.19 -2.98
CA ASN A 102 2.58 5.25 -2.81
C ASN A 102 1.21 5.85 -3.23
N SER A 103 1.21 6.90 -4.03
CA SER A 103 -0.01 7.54 -4.57
C SER A 103 -0.54 6.92 -5.86
#